data_AF-A0A5S4GBB1-F1
#
_entry.id   AF-A0A5S4GBB1-F1
#
_cell.length_a   1.000
_cell.length_b   1.000
_cell.length_c   1.000
_cell.angle_alpha   90.00
_cell.angle_beta   90.00
_cell.angle_gamma   90.00
#
_symmetry.space_group_name_H-M   'P 1'
#
loop_
_entity.id
_entity.type
_entity.pdbx_description
1 polymer ?
#
loop_
_entity_poly.entity_id
_entity_poly.type
_entity_poly.pdbx_seq_one_letter_code
_entity_poly.pdbx_strand_id
1 'polypeptide(L)'
;MTAPEPADPDGPAAGRRTNGLAVAALVTGLLGLVLFAVGFGIAALVQAGRRGEKGRGFAAAGLVAAAVWAAVFSVAAVMAAHRVEDTARRIDTHGKTWASDLRSGDCFNALEERSTRVLLMPSPGDRPHEGEIGAEVTLTASAFPGDRAVAEMARKECRERTGFLRQSAYGNRLELYADRPDEKAWKDGDRDVVCLLRYPGPKRLTAPLLDAKETVLTPLARLLPGDCLTTWQISGFLPAIDCRLEHKFEVYALFTLRDGAWPGDDAVARDADAGCRNRWEKMFGPAGPRVPAGQKAGRHVEAPVLDNWKKKNRQVTCLVTGTTGLLRGSVVPK
;
A
#
# COMPACT_ATOMS: atom_id res chain seq x y z
N MET A 1 71.56 -0.59 95.33
CA MET A 1 70.35 -1.45 95.35
C MET A 1 69.38 -0.89 94.33
N THR A 2 69.29 -1.60 93.20
CA THR A 2 68.17 -1.71 92.24
C THR A 2 67.23 -0.52 92.07
N ALA A 3 67.35 0.15 90.92
CA ALA A 3 66.26 0.90 90.28
C ALA A 3 65.80 0.15 89.01
N PRO A 4 64.50 0.16 88.66
CA PRO A 4 63.94 -0.67 87.60
C PRO A 4 64.01 -0.05 86.20
N GLU A 5 63.83 -0.97 85.25
CA GLU A 5 63.90 -0.97 83.79
C GLU A 5 63.15 0.15 83.04
N PRO A 6 63.74 0.78 82.00
CA PRO A 6 63.01 1.63 81.05
C PRO A 6 62.44 0.81 79.88
N ALA A 7 61.21 1.19 79.50
CA ALA A 7 60.35 0.57 78.52
C ALA A 7 60.93 0.47 77.09
N ASP A 8 60.63 -0.65 76.43
CA ASP A 8 60.83 -0.93 75.01
C ASP A 8 59.75 -0.21 74.15
N PRO A 9 60.12 0.66 73.20
CA PRO A 9 59.17 1.30 72.31
C PRO A 9 59.31 0.86 70.84
N ASP A 10 59.43 -0.44 70.53
CA ASP A 10 59.41 -0.91 69.14
C ASP A 10 58.23 -1.87 68.83
N GLY A 11 57.05 -1.29 68.66
CA GLY A 11 55.93 -1.95 67.97
C GLY A 11 56.10 -1.88 66.43
N PRO A 12 55.78 -2.95 65.67
CA PRO A 12 55.97 -2.95 64.22
C PRO A 12 55.08 -1.92 63.51
N ALA A 13 55.69 -1.06 62.70
CA ALA A 13 55.00 -0.06 61.88
C ALA A 13 54.02 -0.72 60.89
N ALA A 14 52.71 -0.52 61.12
CA ALA A 14 51.66 -0.99 60.23
C ALA A 14 51.74 -0.30 58.85
N GLY A 15 52.06 -1.07 57.80
CA GLY A 15 52.04 -0.59 56.42
C GLY A 15 50.66 -0.09 55.99
N ARG A 16 50.60 1.12 55.42
CA ARG A 16 49.36 1.77 54.93
C ARG A 16 48.71 0.90 53.83
N ARG A 17 47.48 0.44 54.06
CA ARG A 17 46.70 -0.38 53.11
C ARG A 17 46.26 0.46 51.89
N THR A 18 46.29 -0.14 50.70
CA THR A 18 45.81 0.44 49.44
C THR A 18 44.27 0.40 49.37
N ASN A 19 43.66 1.48 48.85
CA ASN A 19 42.21 1.62 48.80
C ASN A 19 41.60 0.78 47.66
N GLY A 20 40.78 -0.22 47.99
CA GLY A 20 40.17 -1.14 47.02
C GLY A 20 39.28 -0.47 45.98
N LEU A 21 38.69 0.69 46.28
CA LEU A 21 37.87 1.44 45.32
C LEU A 21 38.72 2.08 44.21
N ALA A 22 39.98 2.43 44.50
CA ALA A 22 40.89 2.94 43.48
C ALA A 22 41.30 1.86 42.46
N VAL A 23 41.42 0.60 42.92
CA VAL A 23 41.67 -0.55 42.05
C VAL A 23 40.42 -0.87 41.22
N ALA A 24 39.23 -0.83 41.83
CA ALA A 24 37.97 -1.02 41.11
C ALA A 24 37.76 0.03 40.01
N ALA A 25 38.08 1.29 40.28
CA ALA A 25 38.01 2.38 39.30
C ALA A 25 38.99 2.16 38.12
N LEU A 26 40.18 1.63 38.37
CA LEU A 26 41.16 1.33 37.32
C LEU A 26 40.69 0.18 36.42
N VAL A 27 40.21 -0.92 37.02
CA VAL A 27 39.75 -2.11 36.27
C VAL A 27 38.51 -1.78 35.44
N THR A 28 37.53 -1.08 36.03
CA THR A 28 36.30 -0.68 35.31
C THR A 28 36.58 0.36 34.23
N GLY A 29 37.54 1.26 34.43
CA GLY A 29 38.00 2.22 33.42
C GLY A 29 38.70 1.57 32.23
N LEU A 30 39.52 0.54 32.47
CA LEU A 30 40.18 -0.24 31.41
C LEU A 30 39.17 -1.05 30.59
N LEU A 31 38.15 -1.63 31.24
CA LEU A 31 37.11 -2.44 30.61
C LEU A 31 36.02 -1.63 29.89
N GLY A 32 36.12 -0.29 29.88
CA GLY A 32 35.18 0.57 29.16
C GLY A 32 33.81 0.74 29.84
N LEU A 33 33.68 0.38 31.12
CA LEU A 33 32.45 0.57 31.90
C LEU A 33 32.39 2.00 32.47
N VAL A 34 32.27 2.98 31.56
CA VAL A 34 32.46 4.42 31.81
C VAL A 34 31.65 4.91 33.03
N LEU A 35 30.37 4.53 33.15
CA LEU A 35 29.51 4.97 34.26
C LEU A 35 30.00 4.48 35.63
N PHE A 36 30.47 3.23 35.71
CA PHE A 36 30.98 2.65 36.95
C PHE A 36 32.37 3.21 37.29
N ALA A 37 33.24 3.40 36.30
CA ALA A 37 34.57 3.96 36.48
C ALA A 37 34.53 5.41 37.03
N VAL A 38 33.61 6.23 36.53
CA VAL A 38 33.40 7.61 37.01
C VAL A 38 32.89 7.62 38.46
N GLY A 39 31.90 6.78 38.78
CA GLY A 39 31.36 6.67 40.13
C GLY A 39 32.40 6.22 41.18
N PHE A 40 33.15 5.15 40.88
CA PHE A 40 34.18 4.64 41.79
C PHE A 40 35.41 5.55 41.87
N GLY A 41 35.80 6.21 40.77
CA GLY A 41 36.91 7.15 40.74
C GLY A 41 36.67 8.39 41.62
N ILE A 42 35.48 8.99 41.55
CA ILE A 42 35.11 10.13 42.38
C ILE A 42 35.05 9.74 43.87
N ALA A 43 34.43 8.60 44.19
CA ALA A 43 34.34 8.11 45.57
C ALA A 43 35.73 7.80 46.17
N ALA A 44 36.64 7.20 45.39
CA ALA A 44 38.00 6.91 45.80
C ALA A 44 38.85 8.18 46.05
N LEU A 45 38.67 9.23 45.23
CA LEU A 45 39.38 10.50 45.42
C LEU A 45 38.94 11.24 46.69
N VAL A 46 37.65 11.21 47.01
CA VAL A 46 37.10 11.81 48.24
C VAL A 46 37.55 11.06 49.49
N GLN A 47 37.54 9.72 49.47
CA GLN A 47 38.03 8.92 50.61
C GLN A 47 39.54 9.03 50.81
N ALA A 48 40.32 8.99 49.73
CA ALA A 48 41.78 9.16 49.80
C ALA A 48 42.17 10.55 50.32
N GLY A 49 41.38 11.59 50.02
CA GLY A 49 41.58 12.94 50.56
C GLY A 49 41.26 13.08 52.04
N ARG A 50 40.28 12.33 52.57
CA ARG A 50 39.88 12.39 53.98
C ARG A 50 40.71 11.49 54.90
N ARG A 51 41.24 10.36 54.40
CA ARG A 51 41.96 9.35 55.22
C ARG A 51 43.47 9.29 54.94
N GLY A 52 43.98 10.06 53.98
CA GLY A 52 45.41 10.07 53.63
C GLY A 52 45.92 8.77 53.01
N GLU A 53 45.07 7.98 52.36
CA GLU A 53 45.45 6.68 51.77
C GLU A 53 46.14 6.83 50.41
N LYS A 54 47.11 5.96 50.10
CA LYS A 54 47.78 5.92 48.78
C LYS A 54 46.87 5.24 47.77
N GLY A 55 46.34 6.03 46.82
CA GLY A 55 45.47 5.53 45.72
C GLY A 55 45.07 6.57 44.67
N ARG A 56 45.46 7.84 44.84
CA ARG A 56 45.08 8.95 43.95
C ARG A 56 45.54 8.75 42.49
N GLY A 57 46.74 8.18 42.29
CA GLY A 57 47.27 7.92 40.94
C GLY A 57 46.45 6.89 40.16
N PHE A 58 45.99 5.83 40.83
CA PHE A 58 45.17 4.78 40.20
C PHE A 58 43.75 5.24 39.87
N ALA A 59 43.13 6.05 40.75
CA ALA A 59 41.83 6.66 40.46
C ALA A 59 41.92 7.66 39.28
N ALA A 60 42.99 8.45 39.21
CA ALA A 60 43.23 9.35 38.06
C ALA A 60 43.43 8.57 36.76
N ALA A 61 44.22 7.49 36.78
CA ALA A 61 44.43 6.64 35.61
C ALA A 61 43.13 5.97 35.12
N GLY A 62 42.28 5.48 36.04
CA GLY A 62 40.98 4.91 35.70
C GLY A 62 40.02 5.92 35.05
N LEU A 63 40.00 7.17 35.53
CA LEU A 63 39.19 8.25 34.95
C LEU A 63 39.69 8.66 33.56
N VAL A 64 41.00 8.73 33.35
CA VAL A 64 41.58 9.01 32.03
C VAL A 64 41.24 7.90 31.03
N ALA A 65 41.36 6.63 31.44
CA ALA A 65 40.98 5.50 30.60
C ALA A 65 39.48 5.51 30.23
N ALA A 66 38.62 5.86 31.18
CA ALA A 66 37.18 6.00 30.94
C ALA A 66 36.86 7.15 29.97
N ALA A 67 37.57 8.28 30.06
CA ALA A 67 37.42 9.40 29.13
C ALA A 67 37.85 9.03 27.70
N VAL A 68 38.93 8.26 27.56
CA VAL A 68 39.36 7.73 26.25
C VAL A 68 38.29 6.82 25.66
N TRP A 69 37.75 5.88 26.43
CA TRP A 69 36.66 5.03 25.96
C TRP A 69 35.40 5.80 25.60
N ALA A 70 35.03 6.84 26.35
CA ALA A 70 33.91 7.70 26.03
C ALA A 70 34.12 8.43 24.68
N ALA A 71 35.32 8.92 24.41
CA ALA A 71 35.67 9.53 23.13
C ALA A 71 35.60 8.52 21.98
N VAL A 72 36.13 7.30 22.18
CA VAL A 72 36.06 6.21 21.19
C VAL A 72 34.61 5.85 20.88
N PHE A 73 33.75 5.67 21.90
CA PHE A 73 32.33 5.39 21.68
C PHE A 73 31.60 6.54 20.99
N SER A 74 31.95 7.79 21.30
CA SER A 74 31.37 8.97 20.65
C SER A 74 31.74 9.03 19.17
N VAL A 75 33.02 8.80 18.84
CA VAL A 75 33.50 8.73 17.46
C VAL A 75 32.87 7.55 16.72
N ALA A 76 32.78 6.37 17.34
CA ALA A 76 32.13 5.20 16.75
C ALA A 76 30.63 5.45 16.49
N ALA A 77 29.94 6.14 17.40
CA ALA A 77 28.54 6.51 17.25
C ALA A 77 28.35 7.54 16.11
N VAL A 78 29.23 8.53 15.99
CA VAL A 78 29.22 9.51 14.88
C VAL A 78 29.50 8.81 13.54
N MET A 79 30.49 7.92 13.48
CA MET A 79 30.79 7.14 12.27
C MET A 79 29.65 6.18 11.91
N ALA A 80 28.99 5.57 12.89
CA ALA A 80 27.80 4.75 12.67
C ALA A 80 26.60 5.58 12.20
N ALA A 81 26.39 6.77 12.77
CA ALA A 81 25.34 7.70 12.33
C ALA A 81 25.54 8.13 10.87
N HIS A 82 26.77 8.48 10.49
CA HIS A 82 27.09 8.79 9.09
C HIS A 82 26.94 7.59 8.16
N ARG A 83 27.29 6.37 8.59
CA ARG A 83 27.05 5.14 7.83
C ARG A 83 25.55 4.87 7.59
N VAL A 84 24.71 5.16 8.59
CA VAL A 84 23.24 5.01 8.48
C VAL A 84 22.65 6.04 7.52
N GLU A 85 23.14 7.28 7.53
CA GLU A 85 22.76 8.32 6.56
C GLU A 85 23.17 7.97 5.12
N ASP A 86 24.36 7.42 4.90
CA ASP A 86 24.84 7.06 3.55
C ASP A 86 24.07 5.90 2.91
N THR A 87 23.56 4.95 3.70
CA THR A 87 22.63 3.90 3.21
C THR A 87 21.23 4.42 2.93
N ALA A 88 20.86 5.57 3.50
CA ALA A 88 19.63 6.29 3.18
C ALA A 88 19.89 7.35 2.11
N ARG A 89 20.55 6.98 1.01
CA ARG A 89 20.55 7.79 -0.21
C ARG A 89 19.12 7.83 -0.76
N ARG A 90 18.28 8.70 -0.18
CA ARG A 90 17.09 9.22 -0.85
C ARG A 90 17.60 9.81 -2.15
N ILE A 91 17.38 9.10 -3.24
CA ILE A 91 17.33 9.72 -4.55
C ILE A 91 16.33 10.87 -4.39
N ASP A 92 16.74 12.11 -4.64
CA ASP A 92 15.80 13.24 -4.69
C ASP A 92 14.91 13.05 -5.92
N THR A 93 13.88 12.24 -5.73
CA THR A 93 12.88 11.88 -6.73
C THR A 93 11.68 12.80 -6.68
N HIS A 94 11.71 13.86 -5.86
CA HIS A 94 10.57 14.72 -5.59
C HIS A 94 9.29 13.93 -5.22
N GLY A 95 9.44 12.91 -4.37
CA GLY A 95 8.33 12.05 -3.92
C GLY A 95 7.97 10.89 -4.86
N LYS A 96 8.78 10.62 -5.89
CA LYS A 96 8.65 9.40 -6.72
C LYS A 96 9.40 8.21 -6.13
N THR A 97 9.02 7.01 -6.53
CA THR A 97 9.65 5.73 -6.17
C THR A 97 9.76 4.86 -7.41
N TRP A 98 10.60 3.83 -7.38
CA TRP A 98 10.67 2.86 -8.47
C TRP A 98 9.43 1.97 -8.50
N ALA A 99 8.99 1.60 -9.70
CA ALA A 99 7.87 0.66 -9.86
C ALA A 99 8.14 -0.69 -9.16
N SER A 100 9.40 -1.13 -9.12
CA SER A 100 9.85 -2.33 -8.38
C SER A 100 9.62 -2.29 -6.87
N ASP A 101 9.47 -1.09 -6.30
CA ASP A 101 9.23 -0.92 -4.85
C ASP A 101 7.74 -0.95 -4.51
N LEU A 102 6.87 -0.93 -5.53
CA LEU A 102 5.42 -1.02 -5.39
C LEU A 102 4.93 -2.45 -5.58
N ARG A 103 3.68 -2.68 -5.21
CA ARG A 103 3.01 -3.97 -5.32
C ARG A 103 1.77 -3.87 -6.18
N SER A 104 1.34 -4.99 -6.74
CA SER A 104 0.03 -5.10 -7.40
C SER A 104 -1.07 -4.54 -6.48
N GLY A 105 -1.85 -3.57 -6.97
CA GLY A 105 -2.81 -2.81 -6.16
C GLY A 105 -2.44 -1.35 -5.96
N ASP A 106 -1.15 -1.02 -5.99
CA ASP A 106 -0.67 0.32 -5.67
C ASP A 106 -1.00 1.30 -6.79
N CYS A 107 -1.65 2.40 -6.40
CA CYS A 107 -2.04 3.47 -7.31
C CYS A 107 -0.93 4.51 -7.45
N PHE A 108 -0.84 5.17 -8.61
CA PHE A 108 0.22 6.12 -8.90
C PHE A 108 -0.20 7.30 -9.79
N ASN A 109 0.66 8.32 -9.77
CA ASN A 109 0.67 9.48 -10.65
C ASN A 109 2.06 9.66 -11.29
N ALA A 110 2.16 10.53 -12.30
CA ALA A 110 3.44 11.05 -12.79
C ALA A 110 4.45 9.97 -13.21
N LEU A 111 4.00 9.07 -14.10
CA LEU A 111 4.82 8.01 -14.69
C LEU A 111 5.96 8.59 -15.53
N GLU A 112 7.17 8.11 -15.26
CA GLU A 112 8.38 8.52 -15.96
C GLU A 112 9.25 7.29 -16.28
N GLU A 113 9.41 6.97 -17.56
CA GLU A 113 10.28 5.89 -18.02
C GLU A 113 11.75 6.35 -18.04
N ARG A 114 12.62 5.59 -17.37
CA ARG A 114 14.08 5.75 -17.38
C ARG A 114 14.73 4.48 -17.92
N SER A 115 14.80 4.41 -19.25
CA SER A 115 15.27 3.22 -19.98
C SER A 115 14.41 1.98 -19.70
N THR A 116 14.90 1.04 -18.87
CA THR A 116 14.20 -0.21 -18.52
C THR A 116 13.40 -0.11 -17.22
N ARG A 117 13.59 0.98 -16.46
CA ARG A 117 12.96 1.21 -15.16
C ARG A 117 11.96 2.35 -15.22
N VAL A 118 11.00 2.34 -14.32
CA VAL A 118 9.91 3.33 -14.26
C VAL A 118 9.86 3.98 -12.89
N LEU A 119 9.84 5.31 -12.85
CA LEU A 119 9.57 6.10 -11.65
C LEU A 119 8.12 6.53 -11.62
N LEU A 120 7.54 6.50 -10.42
CA LEU A 120 6.13 6.75 -10.17
C LEU A 120 5.97 7.58 -8.90
N MET A 121 4.94 8.40 -8.82
CA MET A 121 4.53 9.04 -7.56
C MET A 121 3.39 8.22 -6.93
N PRO A 122 3.59 7.55 -5.78
CA PRO A 122 2.54 6.79 -5.12
C PRO A 122 1.31 7.64 -4.79
N SER A 123 0.13 7.05 -4.86
CA SER A 123 -1.13 7.72 -4.55
C SER A 123 -2.08 6.78 -3.80
N PRO A 124 -2.88 7.29 -2.84
CA PRO A 124 -3.97 6.52 -2.26
C PRO A 124 -5.03 6.16 -3.31
N GLY A 125 -5.58 4.94 -3.23
CA GLY A 125 -6.55 4.44 -4.21
C GLY A 125 -7.91 5.14 -4.18
N ASP A 126 -8.26 5.79 -3.06
CA ASP A 126 -9.48 6.58 -2.88
C ASP A 126 -9.33 8.04 -3.36
N ARG A 127 -8.16 8.42 -3.88
CA ARG A 127 -7.90 9.75 -4.44
C ARG A 127 -7.77 9.70 -5.96
N PRO A 128 -8.03 10.83 -6.65
CA PRO A 128 -7.78 10.97 -8.08
C PRO A 128 -6.34 10.59 -8.47
N HIS A 129 -6.17 9.54 -9.27
CA HIS A 129 -4.87 9.04 -9.73
C HIS A 129 -4.86 8.68 -11.22
N GLU A 130 -3.67 8.41 -11.77
CA GLU A 130 -3.46 8.19 -13.21
C GLU A 130 -3.30 6.73 -13.59
N GLY A 131 -2.93 5.86 -12.66
CA GLY A 131 -2.73 4.45 -12.94
C GLY A 131 -2.53 3.58 -11.72
N GLU A 132 -2.35 2.28 -11.95
CA GLU A 132 -2.15 1.28 -10.91
C GLU A 132 -1.17 0.18 -11.37
N ILE A 133 -0.43 -0.39 -10.42
CA ILE A 133 0.34 -1.61 -10.63
C ILE A 133 -0.63 -2.78 -10.79
N GLY A 134 -0.67 -3.39 -11.98
CA GLY A 134 -1.62 -4.44 -12.31
C GLY A 134 -1.15 -5.85 -12.00
N ALA A 135 0.17 -6.10 -12.04
CA ALA A 135 0.75 -7.41 -11.74
C ALA A 135 2.27 -7.32 -11.55
N GLU A 136 2.82 -8.32 -10.87
CA GLU A 136 4.26 -8.60 -10.76
C GLU A 136 4.55 -9.98 -11.37
N VAL A 137 5.67 -10.11 -12.09
CA VAL A 137 6.05 -11.33 -12.82
C VAL A 137 7.54 -11.58 -12.69
N THR A 138 7.92 -12.79 -12.32
CA THR A 138 9.33 -13.22 -12.36
C THR A 138 9.58 -14.02 -13.64
N LEU A 139 10.53 -13.59 -14.46
CA LEU A 139 10.92 -14.28 -15.68
C LEU A 139 11.72 -15.55 -15.36
N THR A 140 11.51 -16.61 -16.16
CA THR A 140 12.09 -17.95 -15.91
C THR A 140 13.42 -18.22 -16.61
N ALA A 141 13.85 -17.33 -17.51
CA ALA A 141 15.11 -17.51 -18.21
C ALA A 141 16.30 -17.40 -17.25
N SER A 142 17.25 -18.34 -17.35
CA SER A 142 18.43 -18.38 -16.50
C SER A 142 19.49 -17.34 -16.95
N ALA A 143 19.87 -17.38 -18.22
CA ALA A 143 20.80 -16.44 -18.83
C ALA A 143 20.08 -15.20 -19.40
N PHE A 144 20.77 -14.05 -19.42
CA PHE A 144 20.22 -12.81 -19.97
C PHE A 144 20.07 -12.93 -21.50
N PRO A 145 18.84 -12.89 -22.04
CA PRO A 145 18.61 -13.12 -23.47
C PRO A 145 18.80 -11.84 -24.32
N GLY A 146 19.23 -10.74 -23.71
CA GLY A 146 19.31 -9.42 -24.33
C GLY A 146 18.07 -8.57 -24.06
N ASP A 147 18.27 -7.24 -23.99
CA ASP A 147 17.22 -6.28 -23.62
C ASP A 147 15.95 -6.39 -24.45
N ARG A 148 16.10 -6.57 -25.76
CA ARG A 148 14.95 -6.70 -26.66
C ARG A 148 14.11 -7.92 -26.34
N ALA A 149 14.73 -9.06 -26.06
CA ALA A 149 14.03 -10.28 -25.71
C ALA A 149 13.33 -10.14 -24.34
N VAL A 150 14.00 -9.53 -23.35
CA VAL A 150 13.38 -9.23 -22.04
C VAL A 150 12.19 -8.29 -22.19
N ALA A 151 12.29 -7.25 -23.02
CA ALA A 151 11.18 -6.34 -23.28
C ALA A 151 9.95 -7.04 -23.89
N GLU A 152 10.15 -7.93 -24.87
CA GLU A 152 9.06 -8.68 -25.49
C GLU A 152 8.41 -9.67 -24.52
N MET A 153 9.21 -10.39 -23.73
CA MET A 153 8.71 -11.29 -22.69
C MET A 153 7.91 -10.52 -21.64
N ALA A 154 8.45 -9.41 -21.12
CA ALA A 154 7.77 -8.55 -20.15
C ALA A 154 6.44 -8.04 -20.68
N ARG A 155 6.41 -7.52 -21.92
CA ARG A 155 5.17 -7.07 -22.58
C ARG A 155 4.15 -8.18 -22.75
N LYS A 156 4.59 -9.40 -23.13
CA LYS A 156 3.71 -10.57 -23.27
C LYS A 156 3.09 -10.94 -21.92
N GLU A 157 3.91 -11.16 -20.90
CA GLU A 157 3.46 -11.55 -19.56
C GLU A 157 2.53 -10.50 -18.96
N CYS A 158 2.88 -9.22 -19.07
CA CYS A 158 2.02 -8.15 -18.60
C CYS A 158 0.67 -8.12 -19.33
N ARG A 159 0.64 -8.28 -20.65
CA ARG A 159 -0.63 -8.35 -21.40
C ARG A 159 -1.51 -9.51 -20.95
N GLU A 160 -0.91 -10.67 -20.72
CA GLU A 160 -1.62 -11.87 -20.28
C GLU A 160 -2.19 -11.67 -18.87
N ARG A 161 -1.36 -11.23 -17.93
CA ARG A 161 -1.76 -11.07 -16.52
C ARG A 161 -2.74 -9.94 -16.30
N THR A 162 -2.67 -8.86 -17.06
CA THR A 162 -3.57 -7.71 -16.90
C THR A 162 -4.68 -7.68 -17.95
N GLY A 163 -4.83 -8.76 -18.74
CA GLY A 163 -5.77 -8.81 -19.86
C GLY A 163 -7.23 -8.62 -19.44
N PHE A 164 -7.61 -9.05 -18.24
CA PHE A 164 -8.96 -8.85 -17.70
C PHE A 164 -9.30 -7.37 -17.52
N LEU A 165 -8.33 -6.49 -17.22
CA LEU A 165 -8.56 -5.04 -17.08
C LEU A 165 -8.97 -4.38 -18.40
N ARG A 166 -8.62 -4.97 -19.55
CA ARG A 166 -9.10 -4.52 -20.86
C ARG A 166 -10.61 -4.66 -21.02
N GLN A 167 -11.24 -5.51 -20.21
CA GLN A 167 -12.70 -5.71 -20.19
C GLN A 167 -13.41 -4.79 -19.20
N SER A 168 -12.68 -3.95 -18.45
CA SER A 168 -13.26 -2.93 -17.58
C SER A 168 -13.78 -1.73 -18.37
N ALA A 169 -14.55 -0.85 -17.72
CA ALA A 169 -15.00 0.41 -18.30
C ALA A 169 -13.86 1.32 -18.81
N TYR A 170 -12.64 1.13 -18.32
CA TYR A 170 -11.45 1.90 -18.72
C TYR A 170 -10.64 1.22 -19.82
N GLY A 171 -10.90 -0.06 -20.09
CA GLY A 171 -10.00 -0.97 -20.80
C GLY A 171 -9.61 -0.54 -22.21
N ASN A 172 -10.49 0.15 -22.94
CA ASN A 172 -10.20 0.65 -24.29
C ASN A 172 -9.20 1.82 -24.33
N ARG A 173 -8.90 2.43 -23.18
CA ARG A 173 -7.95 3.54 -23.04
C ARG A 173 -6.74 3.20 -22.18
N LEU A 174 -6.71 2.02 -21.54
CA LEU A 174 -5.58 1.64 -20.69
C LEU A 174 -4.29 1.44 -21.50
N GLU A 175 -3.28 2.22 -21.15
CA GLU A 175 -1.91 2.10 -21.63
C GLU A 175 -1.15 1.12 -20.72
N LEU A 176 -0.48 0.15 -21.31
CA LEU A 176 0.30 -0.85 -20.58
C LEU A 176 1.79 -0.53 -20.67
N TYR A 177 2.44 -0.44 -19.51
CA TYR A 177 3.88 -0.28 -19.35
C TYR A 177 4.45 -1.50 -18.60
N ALA A 178 5.75 -1.73 -18.76
CA ALA A 178 6.47 -2.81 -18.09
C ALA A 178 7.83 -2.30 -17.62
N ASP A 179 7.99 -2.16 -16.30
CA ASP A 179 9.31 -2.07 -15.67
C ASP A 179 9.97 -3.45 -15.74
N ARG A 180 11.25 -3.51 -16.08
CA ARG A 180 11.95 -4.77 -16.32
C ARG A 180 13.43 -4.67 -15.95
N PRO A 181 14.10 -5.79 -15.64
CA PRO A 181 15.53 -5.78 -15.39
C PRO A 181 16.31 -5.50 -16.68
N ASP A 182 17.43 -4.81 -16.53
CA ASP A 182 18.49 -4.74 -17.54
C ASP A 182 19.55 -5.83 -17.29
N GLU A 183 20.60 -5.87 -18.11
CA GLU A 183 21.67 -6.87 -17.97
C GLU A 183 22.36 -6.82 -16.59
N LYS A 184 22.50 -5.61 -16.01
CA LYS A 184 23.15 -5.43 -14.71
C LYS A 184 22.29 -6.04 -13.61
N ALA A 185 21.03 -5.64 -13.53
CA ALA A 185 20.07 -6.20 -12.58
C ALA A 185 19.95 -7.72 -12.74
N TRP A 186 19.99 -8.22 -13.98
CA TRP A 186 19.96 -9.65 -14.27
C TRP A 186 21.17 -10.40 -13.68
N LYS A 187 22.38 -9.83 -13.78
CA LYS A 187 23.58 -10.41 -13.15
C LYS A 187 23.46 -10.45 -11.62
N ASP A 188 22.76 -9.47 -11.04
CA ASP A 188 22.49 -9.39 -9.61
C ASP A 188 21.31 -10.30 -9.17
N GLY A 189 20.70 -11.05 -10.09
CA GLY A 189 19.64 -12.02 -9.81
C GLY A 189 18.22 -11.49 -10.01
N ASP A 190 18.05 -10.22 -10.38
CA ASP A 190 16.74 -9.63 -10.65
C ASP A 190 16.14 -10.22 -11.93
N ARG A 191 14.93 -10.77 -11.82
CA ARG A 191 14.13 -11.31 -12.92
C ARG A 191 12.73 -10.70 -12.95
N ASP A 192 12.48 -9.67 -12.15
CA ASP A 192 11.15 -9.20 -11.84
C ASP A 192 10.71 -8.10 -12.80
N VAL A 193 9.52 -8.30 -13.36
CA VAL A 193 8.81 -7.38 -14.24
C VAL A 193 7.60 -6.86 -13.48
N VAL A 194 7.46 -5.53 -13.46
CA VAL A 194 6.28 -4.87 -12.87
C VAL A 194 5.41 -4.32 -14.00
N CYS A 195 4.15 -4.75 -14.02
CA CYS A 195 3.17 -4.37 -15.03
C CYS A 195 2.34 -3.19 -14.55
N LEU A 196 2.32 -2.10 -15.31
CA LEU A 196 1.64 -0.86 -14.92
C LEU A 196 0.56 -0.50 -15.93
N LEU A 197 -0.61 -0.10 -15.43
CA LEU A 197 -1.72 0.36 -16.26
C LEU A 197 -1.94 1.84 -16.00
N ARG A 198 -1.85 2.65 -17.05
CA ARG A 198 -2.15 4.08 -17.00
C ARG A 198 -3.44 4.38 -17.75
N TYR A 199 -4.28 5.25 -17.19
CA TYR A 199 -5.48 5.75 -17.84
C TYR A 199 -5.28 7.21 -18.29
N PRO A 200 -5.08 7.47 -19.59
CA PRO A 200 -4.86 8.82 -20.15
C PRO A 200 -6.19 9.56 -20.42
N GLY A 201 -7.25 9.28 -19.65
CA GLY A 201 -8.56 9.87 -19.86
C GLY A 201 -8.68 11.34 -19.42
N PRO A 202 -9.74 12.04 -19.85
CA PRO A 202 -9.99 13.44 -19.45
C PRO A 202 -10.33 13.59 -17.95
N LYS A 203 -10.67 12.48 -17.28
CA LYS A 203 -10.86 12.39 -15.83
C LYS A 203 -9.87 11.39 -15.26
N ARG A 204 -9.45 11.60 -14.01
CA ARG A 204 -8.60 10.67 -13.26
C ARG A 204 -9.42 9.48 -12.74
N LEU A 205 -8.73 8.38 -12.46
CA LEU A 205 -9.29 7.25 -11.72
C LEU A 205 -9.55 7.68 -10.29
N THR A 206 -10.65 7.26 -9.70
CA THR A 206 -11.01 7.56 -8.30
C THR A 206 -11.19 6.30 -7.45
N ALA A 207 -10.86 5.15 -8.04
CA ALA A 207 -10.84 3.84 -7.42
C ALA A 207 -9.80 2.99 -8.18
N PRO A 208 -9.16 2.01 -7.52
CA PRO A 208 -8.26 1.07 -8.19
C PRO A 208 -8.91 0.36 -9.38
N LEU A 209 -8.14 0.18 -10.45
CA LEU A 209 -8.43 -0.71 -11.58
C LEU A 209 -8.52 -2.18 -11.15
N LEU A 210 -7.73 -2.66 -10.20
CA LEU A 210 -7.85 -4.05 -9.73
C LEU A 210 -9.14 -4.28 -8.93
N ASP A 211 -9.73 -3.25 -8.36
CA ASP A 211 -11.11 -3.30 -7.84
C ASP A 211 -12.11 -3.35 -9.00
N ALA A 212 -11.76 -2.81 -10.18
CA ALA A 212 -12.57 -2.97 -11.38
C ALA A 212 -12.58 -4.42 -11.93
N LYS A 213 -11.80 -5.36 -11.37
CA LYS A 213 -12.00 -6.83 -11.54
C LYS A 213 -13.43 -7.27 -11.25
N GLU A 214 -14.13 -6.49 -10.45
CA GLU A 214 -15.51 -6.75 -10.10
C GLU A 214 -16.47 -6.49 -11.25
N THR A 215 -16.06 -5.77 -12.31
CA THR A 215 -16.95 -5.40 -13.42
C THR A 215 -16.59 -6.06 -14.76
N VAL A 216 -17.55 -6.76 -15.36
CA VAL A 216 -17.50 -7.33 -16.72
C VAL A 216 -18.37 -6.48 -17.65
N LEU A 217 -17.74 -5.91 -18.69
CA LEU A 217 -18.48 -5.19 -19.73
C LEU A 217 -19.41 -6.15 -20.51
N THR A 218 -20.70 -6.02 -20.23
CA THR A 218 -21.76 -6.89 -20.75
C THR A 218 -22.60 -6.14 -21.78
N PRO A 219 -22.75 -6.64 -23.01
CA PRO A 219 -23.64 -6.04 -23.99
C PRO A 219 -25.07 -5.99 -23.46
N LEU A 220 -25.82 -4.91 -23.74
CA LEU A 220 -27.23 -4.80 -23.35
C LEU A 220 -28.07 -6.03 -23.75
N ALA A 221 -27.80 -6.58 -24.94
CA ALA A 221 -28.50 -7.76 -25.46
C ALA A 221 -28.25 -9.05 -24.65
N ARG A 222 -27.24 -9.09 -23.78
CA ARG A 222 -26.94 -10.22 -22.90
C ARG A 222 -27.36 -10.01 -21.45
N LEU A 223 -27.87 -8.83 -21.10
CA LEU A 223 -28.37 -8.62 -19.74
C LEU A 223 -29.58 -9.51 -19.47
N LEU A 224 -29.64 -10.03 -18.26
CA LEU A 224 -30.70 -10.86 -17.74
C LEU A 224 -31.23 -10.29 -16.42
N PRO A 225 -32.47 -10.61 -16.02
CA PRO A 225 -32.93 -10.34 -14.67
C PRO A 225 -31.98 -10.98 -13.64
N GLY A 226 -31.60 -10.23 -12.61
CA GLY A 226 -30.61 -10.59 -11.60
C GLY A 226 -29.19 -10.05 -11.89
N ASP A 227 -28.94 -9.46 -13.06
CA ASP A 227 -27.64 -8.83 -13.34
C ASP A 227 -27.50 -7.50 -12.59
N CYS A 228 -26.41 -7.36 -11.85
CA CYS A 228 -26.08 -6.15 -11.10
C CYS A 228 -25.09 -5.28 -11.88
N LEU A 229 -25.26 -3.96 -11.83
CA LEU A 229 -24.49 -2.99 -12.61
C LEU A 229 -24.00 -1.84 -11.71
N THR A 230 -22.75 -1.45 -11.86
CA THR A 230 -22.19 -0.29 -11.12
C THR A 230 -22.70 1.05 -11.66
N THR A 231 -23.04 1.10 -12.95
CA THR A 231 -23.67 2.26 -13.58
C THR A 231 -24.55 1.85 -14.76
N TRP A 232 -25.42 2.75 -15.20
CA TRP A 232 -26.28 2.59 -16.37
C TRP A 232 -25.85 3.58 -17.45
N GLN A 233 -25.61 3.10 -18.67
CA GLN A 233 -25.28 3.94 -19.82
C GLN A 233 -25.93 3.41 -21.10
N ILE A 234 -26.38 4.34 -21.94
CA ILE A 234 -27.24 4.06 -23.11
C ILE A 234 -26.43 3.59 -24.34
N SER A 235 -25.14 3.27 -24.20
CA SER A 235 -24.31 2.83 -25.31
C SER A 235 -23.42 1.61 -24.99
N GLY A 236 -23.44 0.65 -25.91
CA GLY A 236 -22.50 -0.47 -26.02
C GLY A 236 -22.61 -1.50 -24.90
N PHE A 237 -21.78 -1.30 -23.88
CA PHE A 237 -21.49 -2.29 -22.84
C PHE A 237 -21.76 -1.72 -21.46
N LEU A 238 -22.41 -2.50 -20.61
CA LEU A 238 -22.77 -2.15 -19.25
C LEU A 238 -21.84 -2.85 -18.28
N PRO A 239 -21.28 -2.17 -17.27
CA PRO A 239 -20.36 -2.78 -16.32
C PRO A 239 -21.13 -3.63 -15.31
N ALA A 240 -21.28 -4.92 -15.64
CA ALA A 240 -21.95 -5.89 -14.79
C ALA A 240 -21.03 -6.37 -13.68
N ILE A 241 -21.53 -6.55 -12.47
CA ILE A 241 -20.76 -6.85 -11.25
C ILE A 241 -21.40 -7.99 -10.46
N ASP A 242 -20.60 -8.73 -9.69
CA ASP A 242 -21.14 -9.70 -8.74
C ASP A 242 -22.01 -8.97 -7.71
N CYS A 243 -23.29 -9.33 -7.65
CA CYS A 243 -24.27 -8.67 -6.79
C CYS A 243 -23.91 -8.66 -5.30
N ARG A 244 -23.00 -9.51 -4.82
CA ARG A 244 -22.52 -9.49 -3.42
C ARG A 244 -21.75 -8.21 -3.09
N LEU A 245 -21.25 -7.53 -4.12
CA LEU A 245 -20.52 -6.28 -4.06
C LEU A 245 -21.49 -5.10 -4.20
N GLU A 246 -21.00 -3.91 -3.86
CA GLU A 246 -21.82 -2.71 -3.94
C GLU A 246 -22.08 -2.32 -5.40
N HIS A 247 -23.34 -2.10 -5.74
CA HIS A 247 -23.76 -1.78 -7.10
C HIS A 247 -24.93 -0.80 -7.09
N LYS A 248 -25.12 -0.09 -8.20
CA LYS A 248 -26.13 0.97 -8.28
C LYS A 248 -27.46 0.44 -8.81
N PHE A 249 -27.41 -0.47 -9.76
CA PHE A 249 -28.58 -1.00 -10.45
C PHE A 249 -28.61 -2.51 -10.44
N GLU A 250 -29.80 -3.09 -10.38
CA GLU A 250 -30.02 -4.51 -10.65
C GLU A 250 -31.16 -4.66 -11.64
N VAL A 251 -30.96 -5.44 -12.70
CA VAL A 251 -32.00 -5.68 -13.70
C VAL A 251 -33.04 -6.61 -13.08
N TYR A 252 -34.32 -6.20 -13.01
CA TYR A 252 -35.38 -7.10 -12.54
C TYR A 252 -36.33 -7.54 -13.65
N ALA A 253 -36.37 -6.82 -14.78
CA ALA A 253 -37.17 -7.22 -15.92
C ALA A 253 -36.67 -6.61 -17.23
N LEU A 254 -36.85 -7.38 -18.31
CA LEU A 254 -36.66 -6.97 -19.70
C LEU A 254 -37.92 -7.34 -20.48
N PHE A 255 -38.43 -6.45 -21.33
CA PHE A 255 -39.53 -6.78 -22.24
C PHE A 255 -39.50 -5.89 -23.49
N THR A 256 -40.29 -6.23 -24.51
CA THR A 256 -40.35 -5.47 -25.75
C THR A 256 -41.74 -4.85 -25.90
N LEU A 257 -41.79 -3.56 -26.24
CA LEU A 257 -43.04 -2.88 -26.57
C LEU A 257 -43.61 -3.38 -27.90
N ARG A 258 -44.92 -3.18 -28.07
CA ARG A 258 -45.64 -3.57 -29.30
C ARG A 258 -45.00 -2.91 -30.52
N ASP A 259 -44.96 -3.66 -31.63
CA ASP A 259 -44.49 -3.14 -32.91
C ASP A 259 -45.50 -2.13 -33.50
N GLY A 260 -45.03 -1.27 -34.40
CA GLY A 260 -45.86 -0.27 -35.07
C GLY A 260 -45.12 1.03 -35.39
N ALA A 261 -45.89 2.03 -35.83
CA ALA A 261 -45.39 3.39 -35.99
C ALA A 261 -44.95 3.97 -34.63
N TRP A 262 -43.97 4.87 -34.65
CA TRP A 262 -43.50 5.55 -33.44
C TRP A 262 -44.65 6.30 -32.77
N PRO A 263 -45.03 5.96 -31.53
CA PRO A 263 -46.22 6.53 -30.89
C PRO A 263 -45.93 7.86 -30.16
N GLY A 264 -44.69 8.34 -30.18
CA GLY A 264 -44.24 9.52 -29.43
C GLY A 264 -43.58 9.16 -28.09
N ASP A 265 -42.66 10.00 -27.63
CA ASP A 265 -41.89 9.76 -26.40
C ASP A 265 -42.80 9.56 -25.18
N ASP A 266 -43.83 10.39 -25.02
CA ASP A 266 -44.76 10.31 -23.89
C ASP A 266 -45.54 8.99 -23.87
N ALA A 267 -45.96 8.50 -25.03
CA ALA A 267 -46.68 7.23 -25.12
C ALA A 267 -45.76 6.06 -24.76
N VAL A 268 -44.53 6.07 -25.29
CA VAL A 268 -43.53 5.04 -24.98
C VAL A 268 -43.16 5.05 -23.49
N ALA A 269 -42.91 6.23 -22.90
CA ALA A 269 -42.55 6.34 -21.49
C ALA A 269 -43.69 5.84 -20.58
N ARG A 270 -44.95 6.20 -20.88
CA ARG A 270 -46.12 5.71 -20.14
C ARG A 270 -46.26 4.19 -20.22
N ASP A 271 -46.14 3.62 -21.42
CA ASP A 271 -46.27 2.18 -21.63
C ASP A 271 -45.12 1.40 -20.97
N ALA A 272 -43.90 1.92 -21.06
CA ALA A 272 -42.72 1.34 -20.41
C ALA A 272 -42.85 1.33 -18.89
N ASP A 273 -43.19 2.47 -18.27
CA ASP A 273 -43.36 2.53 -16.81
C ASP A 273 -44.54 1.68 -16.33
N ALA A 274 -45.66 1.66 -17.06
CA ALA A 274 -46.77 0.75 -16.75
C ALA A 274 -46.33 -0.72 -16.79
N GLY A 275 -45.56 -1.12 -17.80
CA GLY A 275 -45.02 -2.47 -17.94
C GLY A 275 -44.03 -2.84 -16.84
N CYS A 276 -43.16 -1.92 -16.43
CA CYS A 276 -42.23 -2.11 -15.32
C CYS A 276 -42.95 -2.15 -13.96
N ARG A 277 -43.92 -1.25 -13.71
CA ARG A 277 -44.77 -1.25 -12.50
C ARG A 277 -45.47 -2.58 -12.28
N ASN A 278 -46.13 -3.11 -13.32
CA ASN A 278 -46.85 -4.37 -13.22
C ASN A 278 -45.92 -5.54 -12.83
N ARG A 279 -44.70 -5.56 -13.36
CA ARG A 279 -43.70 -6.57 -13.02
C ARG A 279 -43.11 -6.38 -11.62
N TRP A 280 -42.90 -5.13 -11.21
CA TRP A 280 -42.48 -4.77 -9.86
C TRP A 280 -43.48 -5.30 -8.82
N GLU A 281 -44.77 -4.98 -8.97
CA GLU A 281 -45.81 -5.43 -8.04
C GLU A 281 -45.91 -6.96 -7.96
N LYS A 282 -45.76 -7.65 -9.09
CA LYS A 282 -45.76 -9.13 -9.12
C LYS A 282 -44.55 -9.75 -8.42
N MET A 283 -43.39 -9.11 -8.52
CA MET A 283 -42.14 -9.66 -7.99
C MET A 283 -41.92 -9.30 -6.52
N PHE A 284 -42.22 -8.06 -6.14
CA PHE A 284 -41.88 -7.50 -4.84
C PHE A 284 -43.10 -7.11 -3.99
N GLY A 285 -44.26 -6.94 -4.62
CA GLY A 285 -45.44 -6.37 -3.97
C GLY A 285 -45.29 -4.89 -3.60
N PRO A 286 -46.26 -4.34 -2.86
CA PRO A 286 -46.32 -2.90 -2.55
C PRO A 286 -45.21 -2.44 -1.59
N ALA A 287 -44.60 -3.38 -0.85
CA ALA A 287 -43.50 -3.10 0.07
C ALA A 287 -42.14 -2.94 -0.65
N GLY A 288 -42.05 -3.40 -1.91
CA GLY A 288 -40.78 -3.41 -2.64
C GLY A 288 -39.81 -4.49 -2.18
N PRO A 289 -38.62 -4.57 -2.82
CA PRO A 289 -37.63 -5.59 -2.51
C PRO A 289 -37.08 -5.39 -1.09
N ARG A 290 -36.69 -6.51 -0.45
CA ARG A 290 -35.99 -6.45 0.83
C ARG A 290 -34.57 -5.94 0.63
N VAL A 291 -34.23 -4.86 1.32
CA VAL A 291 -32.88 -4.27 1.35
C VAL A 291 -32.38 -4.16 2.78
N PRO A 292 -31.06 -4.05 3.02
CA PRO A 292 -30.49 -3.84 4.35
C PRO A 292 -31.11 -2.65 5.10
N ALA A 293 -31.09 -2.70 6.43
CA ALA A 293 -31.67 -1.66 7.27
C ALA A 293 -31.05 -0.27 6.98
N GLY A 294 -31.90 0.75 6.80
CA GLY A 294 -31.47 2.10 6.44
C GLY A 294 -31.35 2.36 4.93
N GLN A 295 -31.43 1.31 4.09
CA GLN A 295 -31.51 1.46 2.64
C GLN A 295 -32.97 1.49 2.15
N LYS A 296 -33.17 2.09 0.98
CA LYS A 296 -34.43 2.06 0.24
C LYS A 296 -34.14 1.75 -1.22
N ALA A 297 -34.99 0.93 -1.84
CA ALA A 297 -34.94 0.63 -3.26
C ALA A 297 -36.03 1.40 -4.01
N GLY A 298 -35.71 1.83 -5.21
CA GLY A 298 -36.60 2.48 -6.16
C GLY A 298 -36.57 1.77 -7.51
N ARG A 299 -37.43 2.25 -8.41
CA ARG A 299 -37.54 1.75 -9.79
C ARG A 299 -36.97 2.78 -10.75
N HIS A 300 -36.10 2.34 -11.65
CA HIS A 300 -35.66 3.08 -12.81
C HIS A 300 -36.11 2.35 -14.08
N VAL A 301 -36.49 3.11 -15.10
CA VAL A 301 -37.06 2.59 -16.36
C VAL A 301 -36.26 3.17 -17.52
N GLU A 302 -35.59 2.29 -18.27
CA GLU A 302 -35.00 2.65 -19.56
C GLU A 302 -36.00 2.30 -20.66
N ALA A 303 -36.48 3.32 -21.36
CA ALA A 303 -37.39 3.19 -22.48
C ALA A 303 -36.65 3.44 -23.82
N PRO A 304 -37.05 2.75 -24.91
CA PRO A 304 -36.46 2.99 -26.22
C PRO A 304 -36.83 4.39 -26.73
N VAL A 305 -35.88 5.12 -27.30
CA VAL A 305 -36.16 6.40 -27.99
C VAL A 305 -36.39 6.19 -29.49
N LEU A 306 -36.73 7.25 -30.22
CA LEU A 306 -36.99 7.21 -31.67
C LEU A 306 -35.88 6.50 -32.47
N ASP A 307 -34.62 6.70 -32.10
CA ASP A 307 -33.49 6.06 -32.78
C ASP A 307 -33.39 4.54 -32.51
N ASN A 308 -33.74 4.08 -31.31
CA ASN A 308 -33.90 2.64 -31.03
C ASN A 308 -35.04 2.08 -31.89
N TRP A 309 -36.16 2.80 -31.96
CA TRP A 309 -37.35 2.38 -32.70
C TRP A 309 -37.08 2.24 -34.20
N LYS A 310 -36.38 3.20 -34.82
CA LYS A 310 -35.92 3.13 -36.22
C LYS A 310 -35.05 1.90 -36.48
N LYS A 311 -34.27 1.47 -35.49
CA LYS A 311 -33.44 0.25 -35.52
C LYS A 311 -34.22 -1.01 -35.13
N LYS A 312 -35.55 -0.94 -35.01
CA LYS A 312 -36.43 -2.03 -34.54
C LYS A 312 -36.10 -2.53 -33.14
N ASN A 313 -35.37 -1.77 -32.34
CA ASN A 313 -35.14 -2.05 -30.93
C ASN A 313 -36.22 -1.34 -30.09
N ARG A 314 -37.14 -2.12 -29.55
CA ARG A 314 -38.24 -1.65 -28.68
C ARG A 314 -38.13 -2.20 -27.26
N GLN A 315 -36.92 -2.60 -26.86
CA GLN A 315 -36.67 -3.18 -25.55
C GLN A 315 -36.80 -2.11 -24.46
N VAL A 316 -37.54 -2.45 -23.42
CA VAL A 316 -37.60 -1.73 -22.15
C VAL A 316 -36.79 -2.51 -21.14
N THR A 317 -35.93 -1.81 -20.40
CA THR A 317 -35.20 -2.39 -19.28
C THR A 317 -35.67 -1.79 -17.97
N CYS A 318 -36.07 -2.63 -17.04
CA CYS A 318 -36.50 -2.22 -15.72
C CYS A 318 -35.41 -2.53 -14.68
N LEU A 319 -34.99 -1.52 -13.94
CA LEU A 319 -33.91 -1.60 -12.97
C LEU A 319 -34.42 -1.29 -11.56
N VAL A 320 -33.92 -2.04 -10.58
CA VAL A 320 -33.93 -1.64 -9.18
C VAL A 320 -32.76 -0.68 -8.98
N THR A 321 -32.95 0.39 -8.22
CA THR A 321 -31.88 1.33 -7.83
C THR A 321 -31.95 1.61 -6.33
N GLY A 322 -30.81 1.79 -5.67
CA GLY A 322 -30.81 2.33 -4.31
C GLY A 322 -31.20 3.82 -4.32
N THR A 323 -32.19 4.22 -3.53
CA THR A 323 -32.61 5.64 -3.39
C THR A 323 -31.82 6.39 -2.32
N THR A 324 -31.15 5.67 -1.41
CA THR A 324 -30.37 6.23 -0.29
C THR A 324 -28.96 5.61 -0.19
N GLY A 325 -28.35 5.26 -1.33
CA GLY A 325 -27.01 4.65 -1.38
C GLY A 325 -26.89 3.57 -2.46
N LEU A 326 -25.82 2.79 -2.40
CA LEU A 326 -25.61 1.61 -3.24
C LEU A 326 -26.36 0.40 -2.66
N LEU A 327 -26.79 -0.50 -3.54
CA LEU A 327 -27.33 -1.81 -3.20
C LEU A 327 -26.18 -2.76 -2.88
N ARG A 328 -26.45 -3.76 -2.04
CA ARG A 328 -25.52 -4.86 -1.76
C ARG A 328 -26.30 -6.16 -1.56
N GLY A 329 -25.85 -7.20 -2.25
CA GLY A 329 -26.63 -8.42 -2.46
C GLY A 329 -27.66 -8.24 -3.56
N SER A 330 -27.99 -9.34 -4.25
CA SER A 330 -29.09 -9.36 -5.21
C SER A 330 -30.42 -9.26 -4.46
N VAL A 331 -31.30 -8.40 -4.95
CA VAL A 331 -32.66 -8.23 -4.43
C VAL A 331 -33.71 -8.84 -5.34
N VAL A 332 -33.33 -9.25 -6.56
CA VAL A 332 -34.18 -10.01 -7.48
C VAL A 332 -34.17 -11.49 -7.07
N PRO A 333 -35.34 -12.09 -6.78
CA PRO A 333 -35.42 -13.52 -6.52
C PRO A 333 -34.96 -14.33 -7.73
N LYS A 334 -34.14 -15.36 -7.48
CA LYS A 334 -33.74 -16.34 -8.50
C LYS A 334 -34.88 -17.32 -8.82
#